data_AF-A0A1E8Q2K5-F1
#
_entry.id   AF-A0A1E8Q2K5-F1
#
_cell.length_a   1.000
_cell.length_b   1.000
_cell.length_c   1.000
_cell.angle_alpha   90.00
_cell.angle_beta   90.00
_cell.angle_gamma   90.00
#
_symmetry.space_group_name_H-M   'P 1'
#
loop_
_entity.id
_entity.type
_entity.pdbx_description
1 polymer ?
#
loop_
_entity_poly.entity_id
_entity_poly.type
_entity_poly.pdbx_seq_one_letter_code
_entity_poly.pdbx_strand_id
1 'polypeptide(L)'
;MHSTLTSEQRHLLAFVGRSSGTALLDAFLEERALRSLLARAGGASGPTAPHSAPDWMTSYWTVGSKFVSPRPGSGPTRATVTATQIQRLGQALPSALRGEIADLLTATRAEQDRTWQWCRCPYAYEARNAHSGPCTRYHPSDEEDREHYRRANEMRDKTHALLRRVLDLDAGAQLDLFDQFI
;
A
#
# COMPACT_ATOMS: atom_id res chain seq x y z
N MET A 1 -10.33 -15.35 17.16
CA MET A 1 -11.50 -15.09 16.27
C MET A 1 -10.97 -14.97 14.85
N HIS A 2 -11.32 -15.90 13.97
CA HIS A 2 -10.90 -15.88 12.57
C HIS A 2 -11.51 -14.67 11.81
N SER A 3 -10.70 -14.12 10.91
CA SER A 3 -11.00 -12.96 10.06
C SER A 3 -12.36 -13.06 9.34
N THR A 4 -13.22 -12.06 9.55
CA THR A 4 -14.53 -11.86 8.89
C THR A 4 -14.45 -11.54 7.38
N LEU A 5 -13.26 -11.59 6.78
CA LEU A 5 -13.07 -11.35 5.34
C LEU A 5 -12.97 -12.68 4.59
N THR A 6 -13.64 -12.76 3.44
CA THR A 6 -13.47 -13.84 2.47
C THR A 6 -12.07 -13.80 1.83
N SER A 7 -11.65 -14.90 1.21
CA SER A 7 -10.38 -14.95 0.44
C SER A 7 -10.31 -13.83 -0.60
N GLU A 8 -11.36 -13.66 -1.41
CA GLU A 8 -11.43 -12.59 -2.43
C GLU A 8 -11.32 -11.18 -1.80
N GLN A 9 -11.92 -10.95 -0.63
CA GLN A 9 -11.81 -9.67 0.07
C GLN A 9 -10.39 -9.40 0.58
N ARG A 10 -9.67 -10.43 1.03
CA ARG A 10 -8.26 -10.31 1.45
C ARG A 10 -7.38 -9.99 0.25
N HIS A 11 -7.57 -10.66 -0.89
CA HIS A 11 -6.86 -10.35 -2.12
C HIS A 11 -7.19 -8.95 -2.65
N LEU A 12 -8.44 -8.49 -2.53
CA LEU A 12 -8.82 -7.12 -2.86
C LEU A 12 -8.04 -6.10 -2.01
N LEU A 13 -7.97 -6.30 -0.69
CA LEU A 13 -7.17 -5.43 0.18
C LEU A 13 -5.67 -5.53 -0.12
N ALA A 14 -5.16 -6.70 -0.47
CA ALA A 14 -3.78 -6.87 -0.89
C ALA A 14 -3.46 -6.04 -2.15
N PHE A 15 -4.38 -6.02 -3.11
CA PHE A 15 -4.27 -5.19 -4.30
C PHE A 15 -4.28 -3.70 -3.93
N VAL A 16 -5.22 -3.26 -3.10
CA VAL A 16 -5.24 -1.87 -2.58
C VAL A 16 -3.94 -1.50 -1.88
N GLY A 17 -3.39 -2.39 -1.05
CA GLY A 17 -2.14 -2.17 -0.33
C GLY A 17 -0.94 -2.01 -1.27
N ARG A 18 -0.86 -2.81 -2.33
CA ARG A 18 0.20 -2.72 -3.35
C ARG A 18 0.26 -1.34 -4.02
N SER A 19 -0.88 -0.73 -4.33
CA SER A 19 -0.95 0.57 -5.00
C SER A 19 -0.92 1.76 -4.04
N SER A 20 -1.35 1.57 -2.79
CA SER A 20 -1.44 2.64 -1.79
C SER A 20 -0.24 2.72 -0.84
N GLY A 21 0.70 1.78 -0.93
CA GLY A 21 1.89 1.73 -0.07
C GLY A 21 1.50 1.53 1.39
N THR A 22 2.05 2.34 2.28
CA THR A 22 1.77 2.25 3.73
C THR A 22 0.39 2.79 4.12
N ALA A 23 -0.36 3.43 3.21
CA ALA A 23 -1.62 4.07 3.55
C ALA A 23 -2.71 3.08 4.01
N LEU A 24 -2.74 1.87 3.44
CA LEU A 24 -3.67 0.83 3.93
C LEU A 24 -3.29 0.33 5.32
N LEU A 25 -2.00 0.25 5.64
CA LEU A 25 -1.54 -0.10 6.99
C LEU A 25 -1.92 0.97 8.01
N ASP A 26 -1.77 2.26 7.68
CA ASP A 26 -2.23 3.38 8.52
C ASP A 26 -3.75 3.32 8.72
N ALA A 27 -4.51 2.99 7.67
CA ALA A 27 -5.95 2.81 7.74
C ALA A 27 -6.44 1.67 8.65
N PHE A 28 -5.59 0.67 8.93
CA PHE A 28 -5.91 -0.35 9.95
C PHE A 28 -5.74 0.17 11.38
N LEU A 29 -4.90 1.19 11.59
CA LEU A 29 -4.65 1.74 12.92
C LEU A 29 -5.57 2.92 13.25
N GLU A 30 -5.86 3.77 12.25
CA GLU A 30 -6.43 5.10 12.43
C GLU A 30 -7.63 5.36 11.52
N GLU A 31 -8.77 5.76 12.10
CA GLU A 31 -9.99 6.08 11.30
C GLU A 31 -9.75 7.24 10.33
N ARG A 32 -9.02 8.27 10.77
CA ARG A 32 -8.69 9.41 9.90
C ARG A 32 -7.91 8.97 8.66
N ALA A 33 -6.99 8.02 8.81
CA ALA A 33 -6.19 7.50 7.70
C ALA A 33 -7.07 6.68 6.75
N LEU A 34 -7.99 5.88 7.28
CA LEU A 34 -8.98 5.18 6.47
C LEU A 34 -9.86 6.14 5.66
N ARG A 35 -10.35 7.20 6.29
CA ARG A 35 -11.16 8.23 5.61
C ARG A 35 -10.36 8.91 4.51
N SER A 36 -9.11 9.29 4.78
CA SER A 36 -8.22 9.87 3.77
C SER A 36 -7.95 8.91 2.62
N LEU A 37 -7.75 7.61 2.89
CA LEU A 37 -7.54 6.60 1.87
C LEU A 37 -8.78 6.41 0.98
N LEU A 38 -9.98 6.35 1.57
CA LEU A 38 -11.24 6.22 0.85
C LEU A 38 -11.64 7.49 0.09
N ALA A 39 -11.18 8.67 0.54
CA ALA A 39 -11.39 9.92 -0.18
C ALA A 39 -10.56 10.02 -1.47
N ARG A 40 -9.54 9.16 -1.64
CA ARG A 40 -8.78 9.06 -2.90
C ARG A 40 -9.67 8.39 -3.94
N ALA A 41 -10.40 9.22 -4.69
CA ALA A 41 -11.13 8.76 -5.86
C ALA A 41 -10.15 8.12 -6.85
N GLY A 42 -10.53 6.96 -7.39
CA GLY A 42 -9.70 6.23 -8.34
C GLY A 42 -9.58 4.76 -8.00
N GLY A 43 -8.59 4.12 -8.60
CA GLY A 43 -8.39 2.69 -8.55
C GLY A 43 -7.10 2.32 -9.26
N ALA A 44 -6.82 1.03 -9.33
CA ALA A 44 -5.76 0.50 -10.17
C ALA A 44 -6.30 -0.61 -11.06
N SER A 45 -5.70 -0.74 -12.23
CA SER A 45 -5.93 -1.86 -13.15
C SER A 45 -4.59 -2.33 -13.71
N GLY A 46 -4.48 -3.63 -13.95
CA GLY A 46 -3.33 -4.25 -14.60
C GLY A 46 -3.77 -5.23 -15.69
N PRO A 47 -2.85 -5.65 -16.57
CA PRO A 47 -3.13 -6.65 -17.59
C PRO A 47 -3.39 -8.05 -16.99
N THR A 48 -2.91 -8.29 -15.76
CA THR A 48 -3.05 -9.56 -15.04
C THR A 48 -3.42 -9.32 -13.58
N ALA A 49 -4.04 -10.33 -12.95
CA ALA A 49 -4.33 -10.30 -11.53
C ALA A 49 -3.03 -10.31 -10.69
N PRO A 50 -3.02 -9.72 -9.50
CA PRO A 50 -1.92 -9.88 -8.55
C PRO A 50 -1.65 -11.36 -8.25
N HIS A 51 -0.40 -11.69 -7.92
CA HIS A 51 -0.02 -13.06 -7.52
C HIS A 51 -0.99 -13.62 -6.47
N SER A 52 -1.40 -14.88 -6.62
CA SER A 52 -2.35 -15.62 -5.78
C SER A 52 -3.79 -15.07 -5.73
N ALA A 53 -4.08 -13.93 -6.35
CA ALA A 53 -5.45 -13.45 -6.48
C ALA A 53 -6.18 -14.22 -7.60
N PRO A 54 -7.52 -14.30 -7.56
CA PRO A 54 -8.27 -14.86 -8.66
C PRO A 54 -7.98 -14.14 -9.99
N ASP A 55 -7.85 -14.88 -11.09
CA ASP A 55 -7.46 -14.35 -12.42
C ASP A 55 -8.32 -13.18 -12.91
N TRP A 56 -9.58 -13.14 -12.49
CA TRP A 56 -10.51 -12.07 -12.84
C TRP A 56 -10.23 -10.75 -12.12
N MET A 57 -9.47 -10.76 -11.01
CA MET A 57 -9.20 -9.59 -10.15
C MET A 57 -8.05 -8.74 -10.72
N THR A 58 -8.25 -8.23 -11.92
CA THR A 58 -7.27 -7.38 -12.63
C THR A 58 -7.40 -5.91 -12.27
N SER A 59 -8.41 -5.53 -11.47
CA SER A 59 -8.68 -4.15 -11.07
C SER A 59 -9.31 -3.99 -9.69
N TYR A 60 -9.16 -2.81 -9.09
CA TYR A 60 -9.98 -2.36 -7.96
C TYR A 60 -10.30 -0.87 -8.07
N TRP A 61 -11.44 -0.44 -7.51
CA TRP A 61 -11.85 0.96 -7.45
C TRP A 61 -12.38 1.35 -6.07
N THR A 62 -12.11 2.58 -5.66
CA THR A 62 -12.73 3.22 -4.50
C THR A 62 -14.07 3.81 -4.92
N VAL A 63 -15.15 3.39 -4.26
CA VAL A 63 -16.52 3.84 -4.54
C VAL A 63 -17.20 4.20 -3.22
N GLY A 64 -17.32 5.50 -2.93
CA GLY A 64 -17.83 5.95 -1.63
C GLY A 64 -16.94 5.45 -0.49
N SER A 65 -17.52 4.76 0.49
CA SER A 65 -16.82 4.24 1.66
C SER A 65 -16.35 2.78 1.52
N LYS A 66 -16.11 2.31 0.30
CA LYS A 66 -15.71 0.92 0.03
C LYS A 66 -14.74 0.79 -1.14
N PHE A 67 -14.00 -0.31 -1.15
CA PHE A 67 -13.29 -0.81 -2.32
C PHE A 67 -14.13 -1.89 -3.01
N VAL A 68 -14.12 -1.88 -4.33
CA VAL A 68 -14.82 -2.86 -5.15
C VAL A 68 -13.90 -3.41 -6.23
N SER A 69 -14.15 -4.65 -6.65
CA SER A 69 -13.51 -5.27 -7.80
C SER A 69 -14.52 -6.16 -8.53
N PRO A 70 -14.52 -6.22 -9.87
CA PRO A 70 -13.74 -5.39 -10.81
C PRO A 70 -14.18 -3.92 -10.83
N ARG A 71 -13.52 -3.11 -11.67
CA ARG A 71 -13.90 -1.71 -11.94
C ARG A 71 -15.41 -1.55 -12.21
N PRO A 72 -16.08 -0.52 -11.66
CA PRO A 72 -17.43 -0.17 -12.07
C PRO A 72 -17.55 0.03 -13.59
N GLY A 73 -18.49 -0.66 -14.22
CA GLY A 73 -18.71 -0.63 -15.68
C GLY A 73 -17.96 -1.69 -16.48
N SER A 74 -17.08 -2.50 -15.87
CA SER A 74 -16.44 -3.65 -16.54
C SER A 74 -17.15 -4.99 -16.27
N GLY A 75 -18.34 -4.97 -15.67
CA GLY A 75 -19.10 -6.16 -15.30
C GLY A 75 -19.68 -6.09 -13.88
N PRO A 76 -20.28 -7.18 -13.39
CA PRO A 76 -20.80 -7.24 -12.02
C PRO A 76 -19.67 -7.15 -11.00
N THR A 77 -19.89 -6.40 -9.92
CA THR A 77 -18.97 -6.39 -8.78
C THR A 77 -18.95 -7.77 -8.13
N ARG A 78 -17.74 -8.32 -7.96
CA ARG A 78 -17.52 -9.66 -7.39
C ARG A 78 -16.98 -9.61 -5.97
N ALA A 79 -16.09 -8.67 -5.68
CA ALA A 79 -15.58 -8.42 -4.33
C ALA A 79 -15.89 -7.00 -3.89
N THR A 80 -16.27 -6.85 -2.62
CA THR A 80 -16.49 -5.55 -1.97
C THR A 80 -15.92 -5.60 -0.55
N VAL A 81 -15.15 -4.58 -0.19
CA VAL A 81 -14.66 -4.37 1.19
C VAL A 81 -15.03 -2.97 1.64
N THR A 82 -15.81 -2.89 2.72
CA THR A 82 -16.31 -1.64 3.31
C THR A 82 -15.35 -1.06 4.34
N ALA A 83 -15.46 0.24 4.60
CA ALA A 83 -14.75 0.92 5.68
C ALA A 83 -14.92 0.21 7.03
N THR A 84 -16.15 -0.19 7.37
CA THR A 84 -16.44 -0.90 8.63
C THR A 84 -15.72 -2.24 8.73
N GLN A 85 -15.60 -2.99 7.63
CA GLN A 85 -14.82 -4.23 7.61
C GLN A 85 -13.33 -3.97 7.83
N ILE A 86 -12.78 -2.90 7.25
CA ILE A 86 -11.38 -2.50 7.44
C ILE A 86 -11.12 -2.10 8.90
N GLN A 87 -12.02 -1.31 9.49
CA GLN A 87 -11.92 -0.92 10.91
C GLN A 87 -11.99 -2.13 11.83
N ARG A 88 -12.92 -3.06 11.59
CA ARG A 88 -13.03 -4.30 12.38
C ARG A 88 -11.78 -5.16 12.27
N LEU A 89 -11.21 -5.28 11.07
CA LEU A 89 -9.93 -5.97 10.87
C LEU A 89 -8.82 -5.29 11.68
N GLY A 90 -8.71 -3.96 11.60
CA GLY A 90 -7.74 -3.16 12.35
C GLY A 90 -7.86 -3.25 13.88
N GLN A 91 -9.09 -3.35 14.39
CA GLN A 91 -9.40 -3.55 15.81
C GLN A 91 -9.07 -4.97 16.29
N ALA A 92 -9.16 -5.96 15.40
CA ALA A 92 -8.85 -7.35 15.70
C ALA A 92 -7.34 -7.68 15.61
N LEU A 93 -6.49 -6.73 15.21
CA LEU A 93 -5.05 -6.97 15.08
C LEU A 93 -4.39 -7.22 16.44
N PRO A 94 -3.49 -8.22 16.55
CA PRO A 94 -2.64 -8.39 17.73
C PRO A 94 -1.82 -7.14 18.04
N SER A 95 -1.62 -6.84 19.32
CA SER A 95 -0.85 -5.67 19.77
C SER A 95 0.57 -5.63 19.19
N ALA A 96 1.24 -6.79 19.11
CA ALA A 96 2.56 -6.90 18.50
C ALA A 96 2.55 -6.43 17.03
N LEU A 97 1.57 -6.89 16.24
CA LEU A 97 1.46 -6.52 14.83
C LEU A 97 1.09 -5.03 14.65
N ARG A 98 0.28 -4.48 15.55
CA ARG A 98 -0.01 -3.03 15.58
C ARG A 98 1.26 -2.21 15.87
N GLY A 99 2.12 -2.69 16.77
CA GLY A 99 3.43 -2.09 17.08
C GLY A 99 4.35 -2.08 15.86
N GLU A 100 4.52 -3.23 15.19
CA GLU A 100 5.35 -3.32 13.98
C GLU A 100 4.86 -2.38 12.86
N ILE A 101 3.54 -2.25 12.68
CA ILE A 101 2.96 -1.30 11.73
C ILE A 101 3.27 0.15 12.14
N ALA A 102 3.10 0.49 13.41
CA ALA A 102 3.37 1.85 13.91
C ALA A 102 4.84 2.25 13.74
N ASP A 103 5.76 1.33 13.98
CA ASP A 103 7.21 1.55 13.79
C ASP A 103 7.53 1.80 12.31
N LEU A 104 6.96 0.99 11.40
CA LEU A 104 7.14 1.18 9.96
C LEU A 104 6.57 2.53 9.49
N LEU A 105 5.39 2.91 9.97
CA LEU A 105 4.77 4.20 9.63
C LEU A 105 5.61 5.38 10.13
N THR A 106 6.17 5.27 11.33
CA THR A 106 7.07 6.28 11.90
C THR A 106 8.35 6.40 11.06
N ALA A 107 8.98 5.28 10.71
CA ALA A 107 10.16 5.28 9.85
C ALA A 107 9.87 5.86 8.46
N THR A 108 8.71 5.53 7.88
CA THR A 108 8.28 6.05 6.58
C THR A 108 8.09 7.56 6.62
N ARG A 109 7.44 8.09 7.67
CA ARG A 109 7.27 9.55 7.86
C ARG A 109 8.61 10.25 8.04
N ALA A 110 9.51 9.68 8.86
CA ALA A 110 10.84 10.24 9.05
C ALA A 110 11.64 10.33 7.74
N GLU A 111 11.55 9.32 6.87
CA GLU A 111 12.22 9.34 5.57
C GLU A 111 11.56 10.33 4.58
N GLN A 112 10.23 10.47 4.62
CA GLN A 112 9.53 11.50 3.86
C GLN A 112 9.96 12.90 4.31
N ASP A 113 10.01 13.16 5.62
CA ASP A 113 10.43 14.45 6.18
C ASP A 113 11.89 14.76 5.81
N ARG A 114 12.79 13.77 5.89
CA ARG A 114 14.20 13.88 5.51
C ARG A 114 14.37 14.30 4.04
N THR A 115 13.50 13.81 3.16
CA THR A 115 13.64 13.96 1.70
C THR A 115 12.68 14.96 1.07
N TRP A 116 11.73 15.50 1.84
CA TRP A 116 10.66 16.38 1.35
C TRP A 116 11.16 17.61 0.56
N GLN A 117 12.26 18.21 1.01
CA GLN A 117 12.79 19.43 0.39
C GLN A 117 13.73 19.17 -0.80
N TRP A 118 14.12 17.91 -1.03
CA TRP A 118 15.09 17.55 -2.05
C TRP A 118 14.59 17.94 -3.44
N CYS A 119 15.52 18.41 -4.26
CA CYS A 119 15.33 18.77 -5.65
C CYS A 119 16.24 17.91 -6.51
N ARG A 120 15.67 17.27 -7.52
CA ARG A 120 16.39 16.41 -8.48
C ARG A 120 16.45 17.04 -9.88
N CYS A 121 16.32 18.37 -9.96
CA CYS A 121 16.45 19.05 -11.25
C CYS A 121 17.95 19.13 -11.65
N PRO A 122 18.25 19.21 -12.95
CA PRO A 122 19.64 19.27 -13.41
C PRO A 122 20.31 20.64 -13.19
N TYR A 123 19.56 21.64 -12.69
CA TYR A 123 19.97 23.05 -12.63
C TYR A 123 20.64 23.42 -11.29
N ALA A 124 21.37 22.49 -10.67
CA ALA A 124 22.02 22.73 -9.38
C ALA A 124 23.14 23.79 -9.47
N TYR A 125 23.90 23.76 -10.57
CA TYR A 125 25.05 24.64 -10.79
C TYR A 125 24.84 25.61 -11.96
N GLU A 126 23.86 25.34 -12.82
CA GLU A 126 23.58 26.14 -14.01
C GLU A 126 22.15 26.67 -13.99
N ALA A 127 21.96 27.88 -14.49
CA ALA A 127 20.63 28.46 -14.62
C ALA A 127 19.80 27.71 -15.67
N ARG A 128 18.50 27.53 -15.41
CA ARG A 128 17.58 26.91 -16.37
C ARG A 128 17.43 27.74 -17.64
N ASN A 129 17.50 29.07 -17.52
CA ASN A 129 17.42 30.03 -18.62
C ASN A 129 18.06 31.37 -18.23
N ALA A 130 18.23 32.27 -19.20
CA ALA A 130 18.89 33.57 -19.06
C ALA A 130 18.25 34.53 -18.02
N HIS A 131 17.02 34.27 -17.59
CA HIS A 131 16.29 35.10 -16.62
C HIS A 131 16.17 34.46 -15.24
N SER A 132 16.87 33.34 -15.02
CA SER A 132 16.87 32.60 -13.76
C SER A 132 18.30 32.39 -13.26
N GLY A 133 18.46 32.18 -11.95
CA GLY A 133 19.69 31.66 -11.38
C GLY A 133 19.68 30.13 -11.27
N PRO A 134 20.77 29.51 -10.81
CA PRO A 134 20.79 28.11 -10.39
C PRO A 134 19.68 27.83 -9.36
N CYS A 135 19.25 26.58 -9.29
CA CYS A 135 18.21 26.17 -8.37
C CYS A 135 18.69 26.26 -6.91
N THR A 136 17.93 26.96 -6.08
CA THR A 136 18.28 27.24 -4.67
C THR A 136 17.83 26.15 -3.68
N ARG A 137 17.13 25.13 -4.16
CA ARG A 137 16.71 24.00 -3.33
C ARG A 137 17.88 23.04 -3.06
N TYR A 138 17.77 22.26 -1.99
CA TYR A 138 18.76 21.23 -1.70
C TYR A 138 18.77 20.14 -2.78
N HIS A 139 19.92 19.90 -3.40
CA HIS A 139 20.12 18.76 -4.31
C HIS A 139 20.90 17.69 -3.56
N PRO A 140 20.35 16.48 -3.37
CA PRO A 140 21.06 15.42 -2.68
C PRO A 140 22.29 15.01 -3.50
N SER A 141 23.33 14.58 -2.81
CA SER A 141 24.42 13.83 -3.43
C SER A 141 23.92 12.48 -3.96
N ASP A 142 24.67 11.90 -4.89
CA ASP A 142 24.38 10.56 -5.43
C ASP A 142 24.35 9.48 -4.33
N GLU A 143 25.13 9.66 -3.26
CA GLU A 143 25.12 8.75 -2.11
C GLU A 143 23.83 8.86 -1.31
N GLU A 144 23.38 10.08 -1.03
CA GLU A 144 22.11 10.32 -0.32
C GLU A 144 20.91 9.82 -1.11
N ASP A 145 20.91 9.99 -2.44
CA ASP A 145 19.81 9.53 -3.29
C ASP A 145 19.81 7.99 -3.39
N ARG A 146 20.98 7.35 -3.53
CA ARG A 146 21.09 5.88 -3.45
C ARG A 146 20.61 5.33 -2.11
N GLU A 147 20.99 5.97 -1.01
CA GLU A 147 20.55 5.58 0.34
C GLU A 147 19.04 5.75 0.50
N HIS A 148 18.47 6.84 -0.03
CA HIS A 148 17.02 7.04 -0.05
C HIS A 148 16.29 5.89 -0.78
N TYR A 149 16.74 5.53 -1.98
CA TYR A 149 16.12 4.44 -2.73
C TYR A 149 16.26 3.08 -2.03
N ARG A 150 17.41 2.82 -1.41
CA ARG A 150 17.62 1.62 -0.59
C ARG A 150 16.59 1.54 0.55
N ARG A 151 16.47 2.61 1.34
CA ARG A 151 15.49 2.70 2.45
C ARG A 151 14.05 2.57 1.95
N ALA A 152 13.71 3.26 0.86
CA ALA A 152 12.38 3.21 0.28
C ALA A 152 11.99 1.79 -0.19
N ASN A 153 12.95 1.05 -0.74
CA ASN A 153 12.75 -0.36 -1.11
C ASN A 153 12.59 -1.25 0.11
N GLU A 154 13.44 -1.11 1.13
CA GLU A 154 13.30 -1.85 2.40
C GLU A 154 11.94 -1.60 3.07
N MET A 155 11.46 -0.34 3.06
CA MET A 155 10.14 0.02 3.59
C MET A 155 9.00 -0.57 2.76
N ARG A 156 9.14 -0.62 1.42
CA ARG A 156 8.17 -1.26 0.53
C ARG A 156 8.08 -2.77 0.80
N ASP A 157 9.20 -3.43 0.96
CA ASP A 157 9.24 -4.87 1.26
C ASP A 157 8.62 -5.18 2.63
N LYS A 158 8.95 -4.39 3.66
CA LYS A 158 8.31 -4.48 4.99
C LYS A 158 6.80 -4.24 4.92
N THR A 159 6.37 -3.25 4.12
CA THR A 159 4.95 -2.97 3.89
C THR A 159 4.24 -4.19 3.31
N HIS A 160 4.82 -4.80 2.27
CA HIS A 160 4.25 -6.00 1.65
C HIS A 160 4.20 -7.17 2.63
N ALA A 161 5.27 -7.43 3.39
CA ALA A 161 5.32 -8.50 4.37
C ALA A 161 4.26 -8.33 5.48
N LEU A 162 4.11 -7.12 6.02
CA LEU A 162 3.09 -6.82 7.03
C LEU A 162 1.67 -6.95 6.47
N LEU A 163 1.43 -6.47 5.24
CA LEU A 163 0.13 -6.64 4.59
C LEU A 163 -0.24 -8.12 4.41
N ARG A 164 0.70 -8.97 3.98
CA ARG A 164 0.46 -10.41 3.85
C ARG A 164 0.08 -11.05 5.19
N ARG A 165 0.77 -10.68 6.27
CA ARG A 165 0.49 -11.16 7.63
C ARG A 165 -0.85 -10.67 8.16
N VAL A 166 -1.17 -9.38 7.99
CA VAL A 166 -2.45 -8.79 8.41
C VAL A 166 -3.63 -9.44 7.69
N LEU A 167 -3.46 -9.70 6.39
CA LEU A 167 -4.50 -10.24 5.52
C LEU A 167 -4.54 -11.77 5.50
N ASP A 168 -3.66 -12.44 6.23
CA ASP A 168 -3.59 -13.90 6.31
C ASP A 168 -3.55 -14.57 4.93
N LEU A 169 -2.74 -14.01 4.02
CA LEU A 169 -2.64 -14.48 2.63
C LEU A 169 -1.81 -15.76 2.48
N ASP A 170 -1.05 -16.12 3.51
CA ASP A 170 -0.17 -17.29 3.52
C ASP A 170 -0.86 -18.54 4.12
N ALA A 171 -1.99 -18.40 4.82
CA ALA A 171 -2.69 -19.53 5.43
C ALA A 171 -3.27 -20.54 4.43
N GLY A 172 -3.56 -20.12 3.19
CA GLY A 172 -4.01 -21.03 2.13
C GLY A 172 -2.88 -21.91 1.58
N ALA A 173 -1.66 -21.37 1.48
CA ALA A 173 -0.50 -22.11 0.95
C ALA A 173 -0.05 -23.25 1.88
N GLN A 174 -0.34 -23.14 3.18
CA GLN A 174 -0.03 -24.20 4.15
C GLN A 174 -1.01 -25.38 4.05
N LEU A 175 -2.25 -25.18 3.59
CA LEU A 175 -3.23 -26.25 3.42
C LEU A 175 -2.99 -27.06 2.14
N ASP A 176 -2.59 -26.40 1.03
CA ASP A 176 -2.24 -27.07 -0.22
C ASP A 176 -1.04 -28.04 -0.09
N LEU A 177 -0.19 -27.84 0.91
CA LEU A 177 0.93 -28.74 1.22
C LEU A 177 0.50 -30.05 1.89
N PHE A 178 -0.67 -30.11 2.53
CA PHE A 178 -1.21 -31.33 3.13
C PHE A 178 -2.14 -32.11 2.18
N ASP A 179 -2.78 -31.43 1.23
CA ASP A 179 -3.61 -32.08 0.19
C ASP A 179 -2.77 -32.74 -0.92
N GLN A 180 -1.45 -32.51 -0.97
CA GLN A 180 -0.53 -33.20 -1.88
C GLN A 180 -0.02 -34.56 -1.35
N PHE A 181 -0.48 -35.00 -0.17
CA PHE A 181 -0.11 -36.28 0.45
C PHE A 181 -1.28 -37.25 0.66
N ILE A 182 -2.40 -37.06 -0.06
CA ILE A 182 -3.53 -38.02 -0.06
C ILE A 182 -3.69 -38.65 -1.44
#